data_AF-A0A383EX45-F1
#
_entry.id   AF-A0A383EX45-F1
#
_cell.length_a   1.000
_cell.length_b   1.000
_cell.length_c   1.000
_cell.angle_alpha   90.00
_cell.angle_beta   90.00
_cell.angle_gamma   90.00
#
_symmetry.space_group_name_H-M   'P 1'
#
loop_
_entity.id
_entity.type
_entity.pdbx_description
1 polymer ?
#
loop_
_entity_poly.entity_id
_entity_poly.type
_entity_poly.pdbx_seq_one_letter_code
_entity_poly.pdbx_strand_id
1 'polypeptide(L)'
;EMAGTPHNHYQLCYVQLEAAQALELELNPPPCRYWSVHLNNWWLESPEFRDGQSVCINDAQARREHDGTVKMLVGPEDPGTGNWLDTKGRTETTLNARYLLPENELPPIITNIINI
;
A
#
# COMPACT_ATOMS: atom_id res chain seq x y z
N GLU A 1 8.58 12.70 -21.73
CA GLU A 1 7.36 12.66 -20.89
C GLU A 1 7.29 11.35 -20.14
N MET A 2 6.95 11.37 -18.86
CA MET A 2 6.52 10.14 -18.19
C MET A 2 5.15 9.75 -18.75
N ALA A 3 5.11 8.68 -19.54
CA ALA A 3 3.88 8.16 -20.11
C ALA A 3 3.10 7.36 -19.05
N GLY A 4 2.26 8.06 -18.27
CA GLY A 4 1.27 7.44 -17.40
C GLY A 4 -0.05 7.19 -18.13
N THR A 5 -0.87 6.25 -17.65
CA THR A 5 -2.28 6.22 -18.05
C THR A 5 -2.94 7.49 -17.50
N PRO A 6 -3.57 8.34 -18.34
CA PRO A 6 -4.06 9.67 -17.93
C PRO A 6 -5.18 9.63 -16.89
N HIS A 7 -5.74 8.45 -16.65
CA HIS A 7 -6.84 8.20 -15.72
C HIS A 7 -6.38 7.58 -14.39
N ASN A 8 -5.07 7.32 -14.24
CA ASN A 8 -4.53 6.86 -12.97
C ASN A 8 -4.16 8.06 -12.12
N HIS A 9 -4.67 8.05 -10.89
CA HIS A 9 -4.29 8.96 -9.84
C HIS A 9 -3.40 8.21 -8.85
N TYR A 10 -2.36 8.87 -8.36
CA TYR A 10 -1.34 8.25 -7.54
C TYR A 10 -1.13 9.01 -6.24
N GLN A 11 -0.99 8.27 -5.14
CA GLN A 11 -0.44 8.75 -3.88
C GLN A 11 0.82 7.92 -3.58
N LEU A 12 1.94 8.60 -3.35
CA LEU A 12 3.22 7.97 -3.08
C LEU A 12 3.69 8.26 -1.67
N CYS A 13 4.33 7.28 -1.04
CA CYS A 13 4.95 7.42 0.26
C CYS A 13 6.36 6.81 0.19
N TYR A 14 7.34 7.50 0.78
CA TYR A 14 8.60 6.91 1.18
C TYR A 14 8.57 6.78 2.71
N VAL A 15 9.04 5.65 3.23
CA VAL A 15 9.14 5.43 4.67
C VAL A 15 10.47 4.80 5.02
N GLN A 16 11.01 5.24 6.15
CA GLN A 16 12.13 4.61 6.84
C GLN A 16 11.64 4.10 8.20
N LEU A 17 11.88 2.83 8.47
CA LEU A 17 11.46 2.09 9.66
C LEU A 17 12.69 1.63 10.44
N GLU A 18 12.61 1.57 11.76
CA GLU A 18 13.55 0.80 12.57
C GLU A 18 13.25 -0.70 12.47
N ALA A 19 14.18 -1.54 12.94
CA ALA A 19 14.05 -3.00 12.84
C ALA A 19 12.80 -3.58 13.53
N ALA A 20 12.30 -2.89 14.57
CA ALA A 20 11.10 -3.27 15.32
C ALA A 20 9.91 -2.33 15.03
N GLN A 21 9.85 -1.77 13.81
CA GLN A 21 8.77 -0.89 13.39
C GLN A 21 8.06 -1.40 12.14
N ALA A 22 6.80 -1.03 12.04
CA ALA A 22 5.98 -1.20 10.86
C ALA A 22 5.24 0.10 10.54
N LEU A 23 4.79 0.23 9.30
CA LEU A 23 3.92 1.31 8.86
C LEU A 23 2.48 0.80 8.77
N GLU A 24 1.59 1.42 9.53
CA GLU A 24 0.15 1.26 9.37
C GLU A 24 -0.38 2.32 8.39
N LEU A 25 -1.19 1.87 7.43
CA LEU A 25 -1.93 2.72 6.51
C LEU A 25 -3.42 2.57 6.78
N GLU A 26 -4.14 3.69 6.81
CA GLU A 26 -5.60 3.71 6.71
C GLU A 26 -5.99 4.43 5.41
N LEU A 27 -6.72 3.71 4.55
CA LEU A 27 -7.19 4.22 3.27
C LEU A 27 -8.72 4.22 3.25
N ASN A 28 -9.30 5.25 2.63
CA ASN A 28 -10.72 5.29 2.28
C ASN A 28 -10.87 5.51 0.76
N PRO A 29 -10.70 4.47 -0.07
CA PRO A 29 -10.78 4.60 -1.52
C PRO A 29 -12.17 5.11 -1.95
N PRO A 30 -12.26 6.18 -2.76
CA PRO A 30 -13.54 6.59 -3.33
C PRO A 30 -14.02 5.52 -4.32
N PRO A 31 -15.30 5.56 -4.74
CA PRO A 31 -15.75 4.80 -5.91
C PRO A 31 -14.81 5.05 -7.09
N CYS A 32 -14.26 3.96 -7.62
CA CYS A 32 -13.33 3.97 -8.73
C CYS A 32 -13.38 2.62 -9.45
N ARG A 33 -12.85 2.56 -10.66
CA ARG A 33 -12.84 1.33 -11.45
C ARG A 33 -11.90 0.26 -10.89
N TYR A 34 -10.82 0.71 -10.27
CA TYR A 34 -9.79 -0.15 -9.69
C TYR A 34 -8.93 0.68 -8.74
N TRP A 35 -8.46 0.05 -7.67
CA TRP A 35 -7.34 0.60 -6.89
C TRP A 35 -6.40 -0.49 -6.37
N SER A 36 -5.17 -0.10 -6.05
CA SER A 36 -4.18 -0.97 -5.42
C SER A 36 -3.16 -0.20 -4.60
N VAL A 37 -2.59 -0.82 -3.58
CA VAL A 37 -1.38 -0.35 -2.89
C VAL A 37 -0.24 -1.32 -3.19
N HIS A 38 0.88 -0.77 -3.67
CA HIS A 38 2.04 -1.54 -4.09
C HIS A 38 3.29 -1.14 -3.32
N LEU A 39 3.96 -2.14 -2.75
CA LEU A 39 5.28 -2.02 -2.15
C LEU A 39 6.35 -1.97 -3.24
N ASN A 40 7.29 -1.05 -3.12
CA ASN A 40 8.43 -0.94 -4.03
C ASN A 40 9.73 -0.72 -3.24
N ASN A 41 10.86 -1.04 -3.87
CA ASN A 41 12.16 -0.65 -3.34
C ASN A 41 12.43 0.85 -3.58
N TRP A 42 13.62 1.32 -3.19
CA TRP A 42 14.04 2.72 -3.38
C TRP A 42 14.05 3.17 -4.86
N TRP A 43 14.20 2.23 -5.79
CA TRP A 43 14.23 2.47 -7.24
C TRP A 43 12.84 2.43 -7.89
N LEU A 44 11.77 2.39 -7.09
CA LEU A 44 10.39 2.23 -7.54
C LEU A 44 10.14 0.91 -8.29
N GLU A 45 10.94 -0.13 -8.00
CA GLU A 45 10.75 -1.47 -8.55
C GLU A 45 9.96 -2.32 -7.56
N SER A 46 9.02 -3.11 -8.09
CA SER A 46 8.34 -4.15 -7.33
C SER A 46 9.36 -5.16 -6.78
N PRO A 47 9.27 -5.56 -5.50
CA PRO A 47 10.03 -6.67 -4.98
C PRO A 47 9.66 -7.99 -5.68
N GLU A 48 10.52 -9.00 -5.50
CA GLU A 48 10.26 -10.34 -6.00
C GLU A 48 9.04 -10.95 -5.30
N PHE A 49 8.00 -11.25 -6.07
CA PHE A 49 6.74 -11.80 -5.56
C PHE A 49 6.56 -13.30 -5.85
N ARG A 50 7.39 -13.88 -6.74
CA ARG A 50 7.26 -15.30 -7.15
C ARG A 50 7.58 -16.28 -6.03
N ASP A 51 8.24 -15.83 -4.98
CA ASP A 51 8.50 -16.61 -3.77
C ASP A 51 7.39 -16.48 -2.71
N GLY A 52 6.27 -15.83 -3.05
CA GLY A 52 5.12 -15.68 -2.16
C GLY A 52 5.10 -14.39 -1.35
N GLN A 53 6.05 -13.47 -1.56
CA GLN A 53 6.02 -12.15 -0.92
C GLN A 53 4.72 -11.40 -1.24
N SER A 54 4.04 -10.91 -0.20
CA SER A 54 2.92 -9.99 -0.38
C SER A 54 3.43 -8.60 -0.76
N VAL A 55 3.43 -8.28 -2.06
CA VAL A 55 3.94 -6.99 -2.58
C VAL A 55 2.83 -6.02 -3.00
N CYS A 56 1.63 -6.52 -3.28
CA CYS A 56 0.52 -5.74 -3.79
C CYS A 56 -0.80 -6.25 -3.23
N ILE A 57 -1.67 -5.33 -2.82
CA ILE A 57 -3.08 -5.62 -2.52
C ILE A 57 -3.94 -4.69 -3.36
N ASN A 58 -4.89 -5.29 -4.10
CA ASN A 58 -5.88 -4.56 -4.89
C ASN A 58 -7.28 -4.61 -4.29
N ASP A 59 -8.19 -3.83 -4.88
CA ASP A 59 -9.58 -3.68 -4.47
C ASP A 59 -10.39 -4.98 -4.36
N ALA A 60 -10.08 -5.99 -5.17
CA ALA A 60 -10.72 -7.31 -5.12
C ALA A 60 -10.16 -8.22 -4.01
N GLN A 61 -8.94 -7.95 -3.55
CA GLN A 61 -8.26 -8.74 -2.50
C GLN A 61 -8.40 -8.09 -1.11
N ALA A 62 -8.55 -6.77 -1.07
CA ALA A 62 -8.51 -6.01 0.16
C ALA A 62 -9.65 -6.37 1.10
N ARG A 63 -9.30 -6.67 2.35
CA ARG A 63 -10.26 -6.77 3.44
C ARG A 63 -10.64 -5.37 3.89
N ARG A 64 -11.93 -5.08 3.90
CA ARG A 64 -12.49 -3.80 4.34
C ARG A 64 -13.02 -3.90 5.76
N GLU A 65 -12.91 -2.81 6.50
CA GLU A 65 -13.59 -2.59 7.77
C GLU A 65 -15.09 -2.36 7.53
N HIS A 66 -15.88 -2.33 8.63
CA HIS A 66 -17.33 -2.18 8.54
C HIS A 66 -17.76 -0.84 7.92
N ASP A 67 -16.97 0.22 8.09
CA ASP A 67 -17.20 1.55 7.52
C ASP A 67 -16.68 1.71 6.08
N GLY A 68 -16.10 0.65 5.51
CA GLY A 68 -15.56 0.63 4.15
C GLY A 68 -14.09 1.03 4.03
N THR A 69 -13.46 1.49 5.12
CA THR A 69 -12.02 1.78 5.16
C THR A 69 -11.19 0.50 5.01
N VAL A 70 -9.92 0.67 4.65
CA VAL A 70 -8.94 -0.40 4.53
C VAL A 70 -7.76 -0.07 5.42
N LYS A 71 -7.52 -0.93 6.42
CA LYS A 71 -6.31 -0.88 7.23
C LYS A 71 -5.28 -1.86 6.70
N MET A 72 -4.05 -1.39 6.53
CA MET A 72 -2.97 -2.19 5.94
C MET A 72 -1.69 -2.03 6.74
N LEU A 73 -1.08 -3.15 7.09
CA LEU A 73 0.24 -3.18 7.71
C LEU A 73 1.31 -3.34 6.64
N VAL A 74 2.38 -2.56 6.74
CA VAL A 74 3.57 -2.69 5.91
C VAL A 74 4.76 -2.92 6.83
N GLY A 75 5.25 -4.16 6.86
CA GLY A 75 6.26 -4.56 7.83
C GLY A 75 6.80 -5.96 7.59
N PRO A 76 7.81 -6.38 8.36
CA PRO A 76 8.48 -7.67 8.16
C PRO A 76 7.72 -8.87 8.75
N GLU A 77 6.75 -8.64 9.63
CA GLU A 77 6.03 -9.70 10.33
C GLU A 77 4.59 -9.83 9.82
N ASP A 78 4.20 -11.04 9.42
CA ASP A 78 2.84 -11.35 9.00
C ASP A 78 1.90 -11.35 10.22
N PRO A 79 0.89 -10.45 10.27
CA PRO A 79 -0.10 -10.45 11.36
C PRO A 79 -1.06 -11.65 11.30
N GLY A 80 -0.97 -12.50 10.27
CA GLY A 80 -1.80 -13.69 10.04
C GLY A 80 -3.23 -13.39 9.59
N THR A 81 -3.66 -12.11 9.63
CA THR A 81 -4.98 -11.64 9.20
C THR A 81 -4.91 -10.21 8.67
N GLY A 82 -5.89 -9.84 7.84
CA GLY A 82 -6.01 -8.47 7.34
C GLY A 82 -5.20 -8.21 6.07
N ASN A 83 -4.90 -6.94 5.81
CA ASN A 83 -4.10 -6.52 4.66
C ASN A 83 -2.66 -6.31 5.12
N TRP A 84 -1.72 -7.04 4.52
CA TRP A 84 -0.32 -6.95 4.87
C TRP A 84 0.56 -6.93 3.63
N LEU A 85 1.53 -6.01 3.61
CA LEU A 85 2.61 -5.97 2.62
C LEU A 85 3.93 -6.28 3.31
N ASP A 86 4.61 -7.30 2.81
CA ASP A 86 5.81 -7.88 3.41
C ASP A 86 7.05 -7.09 2.98
N THR A 87 7.74 -6.43 3.92
CA THR A 87 8.99 -5.73 3.62
C THR A 87 10.20 -6.66 3.47
N LYS A 88 10.09 -7.92 3.93
CA LYS A 88 11.19 -8.87 4.14
C LYS A 88 12.36 -8.25 4.90
N GLY A 89 12.06 -7.49 5.95
CA GLY A 89 13.06 -6.85 6.79
C GLY A 89 13.71 -5.61 6.20
N ARG A 90 13.26 -5.12 5.02
CA ARG A 90 13.72 -3.83 4.50
C ARG A 90 13.17 -2.71 5.36
N THR A 91 14.08 -1.86 5.83
CA THR A 91 13.78 -0.68 6.65
C THR A 91 13.53 0.56 5.81
N GLU A 92 13.85 0.55 4.52
CA GLU A 92 13.58 1.64 3.61
C GLU A 92 12.75 1.11 2.43
N THR A 93 11.58 1.70 2.22
CA THR A 93 10.67 1.26 1.16
C THR A 93 9.83 2.43 0.66
N THR A 94 9.26 2.26 -0.53
CA THR A 94 8.27 3.17 -1.08
C THR A 94 6.96 2.45 -1.32
N LEU A 95 5.86 3.17 -1.19
CA LEU A 95 4.51 2.68 -1.46
C LEU A 95 3.88 3.52 -2.56
N ASN A 96 3.12 2.86 -3.43
CA ASN A 96 2.35 3.49 -4.48
C ASN A 96 0.91 3.03 -4.38
N ALA A 97 0.01 3.94 -3.98
CA ALA A 97 -1.41 3.75 -4.12
C ALA A 97 -1.85 4.30 -5.49
N ARG A 98 -2.52 3.46 -6.28
CA ARG A 98 -3.02 3.78 -7.62
C ARG A 98 -4.53 3.66 -7.65
N TYR A 99 -5.20 4.64 -8.23
CA TYR A 99 -6.65 4.67 -8.41
C TYR A 99 -6.96 4.95 -9.88
N LEU A 100 -7.70 4.04 -10.53
CA LEU A 100 -8.13 4.19 -11.91
C LEU A 100 -9.55 4.76 -11.95
N LEU A 101 -9.72 5.92 -12.60
CA LEU A 101 -11.02 6.60 -12.76
C LEU A 101 -11.75 6.81 -11.41
N PRO A 102 -11.15 7.49 -10.41
CA PRO A 102 -11.87 7.86 -9.21
C PRO A 102 -12.98 8.89 -9.52
N GLU A 103 -14.17 8.67 -8.95
CA GLU A 103 -15.31 9.57 -9.15
C GLU A 103 -15.21 10.85 -8.31
N ASN A 104 -14.40 10.82 -7.25
CA ASN A 104 -14.20 11.92 -6.31
C ASN A 104 -12.69 12.16 -6.08
N GLU A 105 -12.36 13.28 -5.43
CA GLU A 105 -11.00 13.54 -4.95
C GLU A 105 -10.53 12.41 -4.00
N LEU A 106 -9.25 12.08 -4.07
CA LEU A 106 -8.67 11.04 -3.23
C LEU A 106 -8.54 11.54 -1.78
N PRO A 107 -9.17 10.87 -0.80
CA PRO A 107 -8.89 11.15 0.60
C PRO A 107 -7.41 10.93 0.91
N PRO A 108 -6.83 11.67 1.88
CA PRO A 108 -5.48 11.41 2.32
C PRO A 108 -5.38 9.99 2.90
N ILE A 109 -4.29 9.31 2.60
CA ILE A 109 -3.92 8.08 3.32
C ILE A 109 -3.35 8.51 4.67
N ILE A 110 -3.93 8.02 5.75
CA ILE A 110 -3.43 8.26 7.10
C ILE A 110 -2.32 7.24 7.37
N THR A 111 -1.20 7.70 7.89
CA THR A 111 -0.01 6.87 8.14
C THR A 111 0.42 6.96 9.59
N ASN A 112 0.69 5.81 10.20
CA ASN A 112 1.25 5.72 11.56
C ASN A 112 2.44 4.76 11.56
N ILE A 113 3.56 5.16 12.15
CA ILE A 113 4.63 4.22 12.49
C ILE A 113 4.28 3.59 13.83
N ILE A 114 4.27 2.26 13.88
CA ILE A 114 3.99 1.49 15.08
C ILE A 114 5.19 0.60 15.42
N ASN A 115 5.31 0.22 16.69
CA ASN A 115 6.27 -0.79 17.12
C ASN A 115 5.63 -2.19 17.01
N ILE A 116 6.44 -3.19 16.65
CA ILE A 116 6.05 -4.61 16.55
C ILE A 116 6.87 -5.47 17.52
#